data_AF-A0A9C9TFP2-F1
#
_entry.id   AF-A0A9C9TFP2-F1
#
_cell.length_a   1.000
_cell.length_b   1.000
_cell.length_c   1.000
_cell.angle_alpha   90.00
_cell.angle_beta   90.00
_cell.angle_gamma   90.00
#
_symmetry.space_group_name_H-M   'P 1'
#
loop_
_entity.id
_entity.type
_entity.pdbx_description
1 polymer ?
#
loop_
_entity_poly.entity_id
_entity_poly.type
_entity_poly.pdbx_seq_one_letter_code
_entity_poly.pdbx_strand_id
1 'polypeptide(L)' 'MEATDPFDLARFVKAQAPVFDTVVDELSAGQKRGHWMWFIFPQLRGLGR' A
#
# COMPACT_ATOMS: atom_id res chain seq x y z
N MET A 1 -21.06 11.58 1.65
CA MET A 1 -21.27 10.49 2.62
C MET A 1 -20.57 9.28 2.05
N GLU A 2 -19.30 9.09 2.40
CA GLU A 2 -18.66 7.78 2.19
C GLU A 2 -19.43 6.82 3.09
N ALA A 3 -20.14 5.88 2.47
CA ALA A 3 -20.83 4.81 3.17
C ALA A 3 -19.82 4.14 4.10
N THR A 4 -20.18 4.04 5.37
CA THR A 4 -19.46 3.42 6.49
C THR A 4 -18.15 2.75 6.08
N ASP A 5 -17.00 3.39 6.33
CA ASP A 5 -15.66 2.78 6.24
C ASP A 5 -15.20 2.36 7.66
N PRO A 6 -15.81 1.32 8.26
CA PRO A 6 -15.51 0.93 9.64
C PRO A 6 -14.07 0.43 9.80
N PHE A 7 -13.38 0.16 8.69
CA PHE A 7 -12.03 -0.35 8.67
C PHE A 7 -11.00 0.67 8.21
N ASP A 8 -11.37 1.91 7.90
CA ASP A 8 -10.50 2.99 7.41
C ASP A 8 -9.67 2.59 6.16
N LEU A 9 -10.25 1.79 5.24
CA LEU A 9 -9.55 1.28 4.06
C LEU A 9 -9.03 2.41 3.14
N ALA A 10 -9.66 3.59 3.19
CA ALA A 10 -9.20 4.76 2.45
C ALA A 10 -7.75 5.15 2.78
N ARG A 11 -7.22 4.78 3.95
CA ARG A 11 -5.81 5.02 4.31
C ARG A 11 -4.84 4.34 3.34
N PHE A 12 -5.18 3.16 2.81
CA PHE A 12 -4.33 2.44 1.86
C PHE A 12 -4.35 3.15 0.52
N VAL A 13 -5.53 3.52 0.02
CA VAL A 13 -5.67 4.24 -1.25
C VAL A 13 -4.87 5.54 -1.22
N LYS A 14 -4.97 6.31 -0.13
CA LYS A 14 -4.19 7.55 0.05
C LYS A 14 -2.67 7.31 0.07
N ALA A 15 -2.21 6.25 0.71
CA ALA A 15 -0.78 5.91 0.76
C ALA A 15 -0.25 5.36 -0.57
N GLN A 16 -1.08 4.65 -1.34
CA GLN A 16 -0.72 4.04 -2.61
C GLN A 16 -0.71 5.07 -3.76
N ALA A 17 -1.66 6.01 -3.77
CA ALA A 17 -1.86 6.97 -4.86
C ALA A 17 -0.57 7.64 -5.41
N PRO A 18 0.37 8.14 -4.59
CA PRO A 18 1.57 8.81 -5.11
C PRO A 18 2.63 7.87 -5.69
N VAL A 19 2.55 6.55 -5.47
CA VAL A 19 3.62 5.60 -5.82
C VAL A 19 3.15 4.38 -6.61
N PHE A 20 1.86 4.27 -6.89
CA PHE A 20 1.29 3.06 -7.48
C PHE A 20 1.92 2.70 -8.83
N ASP A 21 2.11 3.69 -9.70
CA ASP A 21 2.75 3.49 -11.00
C ASP A 21 4.20 2.97 -10.84
N THR A 22 4.98 3.60 -9.95
CA THR A 22 6.35 3.16 -9.63
C THR A 22 6.39 1.72 -9.09
N VAL A 23 5.40 1.34 -8.27
CA VAL A 23 5.30 -0.03 -7.74
C VAL A 23 5.08 -1.03 -8.88
N VAL A 24 4.19 -0.72 -9.81
CA VAL A 24 3.91 -1.60 -10.97
C VAL A 24 5.17 -1.77 -11.83
N ASP A 25 5.92 -0.70 -12.07
CA ASP A 25 7.18 -0.75 -12.81
C ASP A 25 8.23 -1.61 -12.10
N GLU A 26 8.41 -1.40 -10.79
CA GLU A 26 9.37 -2.16 -9.98
C GLU A 26 9.03 -3.65 -9.92
N LEU A 27 7.74 -3.99 -9.77
CA LEU A 27 7.28 -5.38 -9.77
C LEU A 27 7.45 -6.04 -11.14
N SER A 28 7.13 -5.31 -12.22
CA SER A 28 7.30 -5.80 -13.60
C SER A 28 8.78 -6.02 -13.94
N ALA A 29 9.67 -5.18 -13.41
CA ALA A 29 11.11 -5.34 -13.51
C ALA A 29 11.68 -6.43 -12.57
N GLY A 30 10.85 -7.02 -11.71
CA GLY A 30 11.26 -8.05 -10.75
C GLY A 30 12.18 -7.54 -9.62
N GLN A 31 12.25 -6.22 -9.40
CA GLN A 31 13.16 -5.63 -8.43
C GLN A 31 12.52 -4.44 -7.71
N LYS A 32 12.18 -4.64 -6.43
CA LYS A 32 11.74 -3.58 -5.53
C LYS A 32 12.89 -2.62 -5.17
N ARG A 33 12.64 -1.32 -5.27
CA ARG A 33 13.57 -0.22 -4.98
C ARG A 33 12.99 0.80 -4.00
N GLY A 34 11.67 1.03 -4.04
CA GLY A 34 10.99 2.01 -3.18
C GLY A 34 10.57 1.51 -1.79
N HIS A 35 10.10 2.43 -0.95
CA HIS A 35 9.61 2.16 0.42
C HIS A 35 8.09 2.07 0.49
N TRP A 36 7.51 1.00 -0.08
CA TRP A 36 6.06 0.85 -0.20
C TRP A 36 5.47 -0.47 0.31
N MET A 37 6.31 -1.36 0.88
CA MET A 37 5.90 -2.71 1.28
C MET A 37 4.67 -2.72 2.19
N TRP A 38 4.66 -1.85 3.20
CA TRP A 38 3.66 -1.85 4.28
C TRP A 38 2.24 -1.50 3.84
N PHE A 39 2.08 -0.83 2.70
CA PHE A 39 0.78 -0.37 2.20
C PHE A 39 0.43 -0.91 0.82
N ILE A 40 1.36 -1.56 0.10
CA ILE A 40 1.08 -2.34 -1.11
C ILE A 40 0.82 -3.82 -0.75
N PHE A 41 1.58 -4.38 0.19
CA PHE A 41 1.39 -5.72 0.74
C PHE A 41 1.24 -5.66 2.27
N PRO A 42 0.07 -5.21 2.78
CA PRO A 42 -0.13 -5.01 4.21
C PRO A 42 -0.02 -6.33 4.99
N GLN A 43 0.65 -6.28 6.14
CA GLN A 43 0.76 -7.40 7.08
C GLN A 43 -0.24 -7.26 8.23
N LEU A 44 -0.48 -8.36 8.96
CA LEU A 44 -1.24 -8.30 10.21
C LEU A 44 -0.54 -7.35 11.21
N ARG A 45 -1.33 -6.55 11.91
CA ARG A 45 -0.82 -5.70 13.00
C ARG A 45 -0.11 -6.57 14.03
N GLY A 46 1.07 -6.11 14.47
CA GLY A 46 1.89 -6.80 15.47
C GLY A 46 3.04 -7.65 14.92
N LEU A 47 3.16 -7.80 13.59
CA LEU A 47 4.26 -8.57 12.97
C LEU A 47 5.55 -7.79 12.72
N GLY A 48 5.53 -6.45 12.83
CA GLY A 48 6.68 -5.57 12.56
C GLY A 48 7.28 -4.93 13.81
N ARG A 49 7.61 -5.73 14.83
CA ARG A 49 8.42 -5.30 15.99
C ARG A 49 9.91 -5.41 15.71
#